data_AF-A0AAJ1IG44-F1
#
_entry.id   AF-A0AAJ1IG44-F1
#
_cell.length_a   1.000
_cell.length_b   1.000
_cell.length_c   1.000
_cell.angle_alpha   90.00
_cell.angle_beta   90.00
_cell.angle_gamma   90.00
#
_symmetry.space_group_name_H-M   'P 1'
#
loop_
_entity.id
_entity.type
_entity.pdbx_description
1 polymer ?
#
loop_
_entity_poly.entity_id
_entity_poly.type
_entity_poly.pdbx_seq_one_letter_code
_entity_poly.pdbx_strand_id
1 'polypeptide(L)'
;MRYKEPFTLFLRKLPSGKRIWDYQTYDKNNKRTSAFSTGKKSKTAAKAYCFDLLKKDLLIPIRLRRISFKKYSENWWHWDECE
;
A
#
# COMPACT_ATOMS: atom_id res chain seq x y z
N MET A 1 27.21 7.06 -8.21
CA MET A 1 25.83 7.06 -7.68
C MET A 1 25.46 5.61 -7.34
N ARG A 2 25.18 5.27 -6.08
CA ARG A 2 24.82 3.89 -5.69
C ARG A 2 23.38 3.62 -6.12
N TYR A 3 23.16 2.61 -6.96
CA TYR A 3 21.80 2.22 -7.36
C TYR A 3 21.00 1.86 -6.11
N LYS A 4 19.81 2.47 -5.97
CA LYS A 4 18.86 2.19 -4.88
C LYS A 4 17.69 1.44 -5.48
N GLU A 5 17.39 0.26 -4.93
CA GLU A 5 16.25 -0.51 -5.39
C GLU A 5 14.95 0.28 -5.21
N PRO A 6 13.99 0.16 -6.14
CA PRO A 6 12.73 0.92 -6.11
C PRO A 6 11.82 0.54 -4.93
N PHE A 7 12.02 -0.66 -4.37
CA PHE A 7 11.29 -1.15 -3.21
C PHE A 7 12.15 -2.10 -2.38
N THR A 8 11.78 -2.29 -1.12
CA THR A 8 12.37 -3.27 -0.21
C THR A 8 11.33 -4.29 0.20
N LEU A 9 11.67 -5.58 0.10
CA LEU A 9 10.81 -6.70 0.50
C LEU A 9 11.22 -7.25 1.87
N PHE A 10 10.24 -7.53 2.71
CA PHE A 10 10.47 -8.15 4.02
C PHE A 10 9.32 -9.08 4.40
N LEU A 11 9.66 -10.09 5.20
CA LEU A 11 8.71 -11.08 5.65
C LEU A 11 8.02 -10.61 6.92
N ARG A 12 6.69 -10.56 6.91
CA ARG A 12 5.86 -10.35 8.09
C ARG A 12 5.16 -11.64 8.48
N LYS A 13 5.23 -11.97 9.78
CA LYS A 13 4.43 -13.03 10.39
C LYS A 13 3.12 -12.42 10.87
N LEU A 14 2.00 -12.99 10.45
CA LEU A 14 0.68 -12.65 10.96
C LEU A 14 0.44 -13.33 12.31
N PRO A 15 -0.46 -12.80 13.16
CA PRO A 15 -0.90 -13.47 14.39
C PRO A 15 -1.45 -14.88 14.16
N SER A 16 -2.02 -15.12 12.97
CA SER A 16 -2.51 -16.45 12.53
C SER A 16 -1.39 -17.44 12.17
N GLY A 17 -0.11 -17.10 12.34
CA GLY A 17 1.04 -17.94 11.98
C GLY A 17 1.38 -17.91 10.48
N LYS A 18 0.53 -17.33 9.63
CA LYS A 18 0.77 -17.18 8.19
C LYS A 18 1.92 -16.19 7.93
N ARG A 19 2.73 -16.48 6.92
CA ARG A 19 3.84 -15.62 6.47
C ARG A 19 3.44 -14.89 5.19
N ILE A 20 3.57 -13.57 5.19
CA ILE A 20 3.30 -12.71 4.04
C ILE A 20 4.53 -11.84 3.77
N TRP A 21 4.87 -11.68 2.51
CA TRP A 21 5.87 -10.71 2.08
C TRP A 21 5.21 -9.36 1.90
N ASP A 22 5.67 -8.38 2.65
CA ASP A 22 5.30 -6.98 2.47
C ASP A 22 6.41 -6.26 1.70
N TYR A 23 6.06 -5.11 1.13
CA TYR A 23 7.00 -4.22 0.47
C TYR A 23 6.92 -2.81 1.02
N GLN A 24 8.03 -2.08 0.94
CA GLN A 24 8.11 -0.65 1.25
C GLN A 24 8.79 0.08 0.11
N THR A 25 8.38 1.33 -0.09
CA THR A 25 8.90 2.22 -1.13
C THR A 25 9.42 3.52 -0.52
N TYR A 26 10.00 4.36 -1.36
CA TYR A 26 10.34 5.73 -1.02
C TYR A 26 9.46 6.68 -1.83
N ASP A 27 8.93 7.72 -1.19
CA ASP A 27 8.18 8.77 -1.87
C ASP A 27 9.12 9.73 -2.63
N LYS A 28 8.53 10.72 -3.32
CA LYS A 28 9.27 11.74 -4.08
C LYS A 28 10.21 12.58 -3.21
N ASN A 29 9.97 12.65 -1.90
CA ASN A 29 10.80 13.35 -0.92
C ASN A 29 11.84 12.42 -0.26
N ASN A 30 12.06 11.23 -0.83
CA ASN A 30 12.95 10.19 -0.31
C ASN A 30 12.58 9.74 1.13
N LYS A 31 11.32 9.92 1.54
CA LYS A 31 10.80 9.40 2.81
C LYS A 31 10.25 8.01 2.60
N ARG A 32 10.47 7.14 3.59
CA ARG A 32 9.99 5.76 3.56
C ARG A 32 8.47 5.75 3.66
N THR A 33 7.80 5.04 2.75
CA THR A 33 6.35 4.85 2.81
C THR A 33 5.96 3.81 3.85
N SER A 34 4.67 3.75 4.16
CA SER A 34 4.07 2.64 4.90
C SER A 34 4.38 1.30 4.23
N ALA A 35 4.38 0.24 5.04
CA ALA A 35 4.41 -1.13 4.53
C ALA A 35 3.12 -1.45 3.76
N PHE A 36 3.27 -2.03 2.58
CA PHE A 36 2.17 -2.51 1.75
C PHE A 36 2.23 -4.02 1.67
N SER A 37 1.08 -4.68 1.87
CA SER A 37 0.99 -6.14 1.80
C SER A 37 0.93 -6.60 0.35
N THR A 38 1.80 -7.53 -0.05
CA THR A 38 1.66 -8.20 -1.37
C THR A 38 0.65 -9.36 -1.32
N GLY A 39 0.30 -9.84 -0.13
CA GLY A 39 -0.48 -11.06 0.07
C GLY A 39 0.23 -12.35 -0.37
N LYS A 40 1.49 -12.28 -0.81
CA LYS A 40 2.24 -13.45 -1.32
C LYS A 40 3.05 -14.10 -0.20
N LYS A 41 3.10 -15.43 -0.21
CA LYS A 41 3.86 -16.26 0.75
C LYS A 41 5.32 -16.46 0.36
N SER A 42 5.63 -16.37 -0.94
CA SER A 42 6.98 -16.53 -1.49
C SER A 42 7.60 -15.19 -1.89
N LYS A 43 8.92 -15.06 -1.67
CA LYS A 43 9.70 -13.87 -2.03
C LYS A 43 9.64 -13.59 -3.53
N THR A 44 9.73 -14.63 -4.35
CA THR A 44 9.75 -14.52 -5.82
C THR A 44 8.41 -14.01 -6.34
N ALA A 45 7.31 -14.53 -5.82
CA ALA A 45 5.96 -14.08 -6.15
C ALA A 45 5.72 -12.63 -5.70
N ALA A 46 6.22 -12.25 -4.53
CA ALA A 46 6.15 -10.87 -4.04
C ALA A 46 6.97 -9.90 -4.92
N LYS A 47 8.16 -10.33 -5.37
CA LYS A 47 9.01 -9.54 -6.26
C LYS A 47 8.35 -9.33 -7.63
N ALA A 48 7.79 -10.39 -8.21
CA ALA A 48 7.05 -10.30 -9.47
C ALA A 48 5.85 -9.36 -9.36
N TYR A 49 5.10 -9.43 -8.26
CA TYR A 49 3.99 -8.53 -7.98
C TYR A 49 4.44 -7.05 -7.90
N CYS A 50 5.54 -6.77 -7.19
CA CYS A 50 6.07 -5.41 -7.10
C CYS A 50 6.55 -4.90 -8.46
N PHE A 51 7.17 -5.75 -9.28
CA PHE A 51 7.56 -5.34 -10.64
C PHE A 51 6.36 -5.06 -11.54
N ASP A 52 5.28 -5.82 -11.43
CA ASP A 52 4.04 -5.54 -12.16
C ASP A 52 3.43 -4.20 -11.75
N LEU A 53 3.40 -3.89 -10.45
CA LEU A 53 2.97 -2.58 -9.96
C LEU A 53 3.90 -1.45 -10.40
N LEU A 54 5.22 -1.68 -10.41
CA LEU A 54 6.20 -0.69 -10.86
C LEU A 54 6.02 -0.36 -12.34
N LYS A 55 5.78 -1.37 -13.20
CA LYS A 55 5.51 -1.16 -14.62
C LYS A 55 4.24 -0.34 -14.87
N LYS A 56 3.26 -0.44 -13.97
CA LYS A 56 1.98 0.27 -14.05
C LYS A 56 2.00 1.63 -13.35
N ASP A 57 3.12 2.04 -12.76
CA ASP A 57 3.24 3.21 -11.89
C ASP A 57 2.25 3.19 -10.69
N LEU A 58 1.90 1.99 -10.23
CA LEU A 58 0.96 1.74 -9.12
C LEU A 58 1.67 1.27 -7.84
N LEU A 59 3.00 1.33 -7.82
CA LEU A 59 3.79 0.84 -6.70
C LEU A 59 3.50 1.60 -5.40
N ILE A 60 3.26 2.91 -5.51
CA ILE A 60 2.77 3.76 -4.43
C ILE A 60 1.28 4.00 -4.70
N PRO A 61 0.36 3.31 -3.99
CA PRO A 61 -1.06 3.51 -4.22
C PRO A 61 -1.44 4.96 -3.89
N ILE A 62 -1.99 5.66 -4.89
CA ILE A 62 -2.62 6.95 -4.69
C ILE A 62 -3.78 6.69 -3.71
N ARG A 63 -3.77 7.33 -2.54
CA ARG A 63 -4.85 7.21 -1.55
C ARG A 63 -6.11 7.93 -2.06
N LEU A 64 -6.70 7.43 -3.13
CA LEU A 64 -7.81 8.08 -3.84
C LEU A 64 -9.09 8.17 -3.01
N ARG A 65 -9.22 7.40 -1.92
CA ARG A 65 -10.43 7.40 -1.08
C ARG A 65 -10.14 7.15 0.41
N ARG A 66 -9.37 8.04 1.05
CA ARG A 66 -9.58 8.21 2.50
C ARG A 66 -10.68 9.25 2.67
N ILE A 67 -11.92 8.79 2.64
CA ILE A 67 -13.03 9.58 3.14
C ILE A 67 -12.72 9.80 4.61
N SER A 68 -12.48 11.04 5.02
CA SER A 68 -12.30 11.35 6.44
C SER A 68 -13.66 11.19 7.10
N PHE A 69 -13.69 10.83 8.39
CA PHE A 69 -14.95 10.80 9.15
C PHE A 69 -15.66 12.16 9.05
N LYS A 70 -14.90 13.26 9.07
CA LYS A 70 -15.39 14.62 8.81
C LYS A 70 -16.17 14.73 7.50
N LYS A 71 -15.58 14.27 6.38
CA LYS A 71 -16.23 14.31 5.07
C LYS A 71 -17.45 13.39 5.00
N TYR A 72 -17.40 12.27 5.70
CA TYR A 72 -18.53 11.34 5.78
C TYR A 72 -19.71 11.91 6.60
N SER A 73 -19.44 12.69 7.65
CA SER A 73 -20.47 13.26 8.52
C SER A 73 -21.05 14.59 8.06
N GLU A 74 -20.58 15.15 6.94
CA GLU A 74 -21.05 16.45 6.42
C GLU A 74 -22.57 16.45 6.18
N ASN A 75 -23.13 15.33 5.74
CA ASN A 75 -24.57 15.19 5.46
C ASN A 75 -25.33 14.38 6.51
N TRP A 76 -24.75 14.16 7.70
CA TRP A 76 -25.31 13.28 8.72
C TRP A 76 -26.73 13.66 9.18
N TRP A 77 -27.08 14.95 9.07
CA TRP A 77 -28.37 15.49 9.49
C TRP A 77 -29.30 15.85 8.32
N HIS A 78 -28.87 15.62 7.07
CA HIS A 78 -29.67 15.82 5.87
C HIS A 78 -30.30 14.49 5.46
N TRP A 79 -31.47 14.21 6.04
CA TRP A 79 -32.20 12.94 5.88
C TRP A 79 -32.60 12.64 4.42
N ASP A 80 -32.74 13.68 3.59
CA ASP A 80 -33.10 13.57 2.16
C ASP A 80 -31.90 13.26 1.24
N GLU A 81 -30.66 13.35 1.76
CA GLU A 81 -29.42 13.17 0.98
C GLU A 81 -28.64 11.90 1.36
N CYS A 82 -29.28 10.97 2.06
CA CYS A 82 -28.68 9.66 2.38
C CYS A 82 -28.71 8.73 1.14
N GLU A 83 -27.60 8.69 0.37
CA GLU A 83 -27.29 7.58 -0.56
C GLU A 83 -26.54 6.43 0.13
#